data_AF-A0AAQ3M8M1-F1
#
_entry.id   AF-A0AAQ3M8M1-F1
#
_cell.length_a   1.000
_cell.length_b   1.000
_cell.length_c   1.000
_cell.angle_alpha   90.00
_cell.angle_beta   90.00
_cell.angle_gamma   90.00
#
_symmetry.space_group_name_H-M   'P 1'
#
loop_
_entity.id
_entity.type
_entity.pdbx_description
1 polymer ?
#
loop_
_entity_poly.entity_id
_entity_poly.type
_entity_poly.pdbx_seq_one_letter_code
_entity_poly.pdbx_strand_id
1 'polypeptide(L)'
;MAAVDHALLRLAKDAEDTASGLGVFRDKLPRSAAAITSAIGKLFSISALLRRIDGAQNDPRAQPSIYRIHEDLGRLFGSLHASLEQIFRMFGRSGERPFTTVWEDLNHHFDQDEGVSLVERLDLYHEFLRSQLDVLDGYRSLGQGEIRRRIVALSTAQNIVSGPVDPWAIGIATGSASRRRRPPLARIETPISRTTTLSDEWDYNGTLQPPPAPEPFSPLSPTFTSISSPTLSSSQTSYSNDPAHVSAELVHWARNVFDGSNPRNLIPATQQMDDQSACYGTIDNSALHHLGRDGFIRALELPFDREQLWMRLYWRPSDFRARILIMTKDSHRQDTHYCTALTNLKIIRNGSCLQLCRARRDGIYRMWAKLNFVFYDRMVLFYSTLVAMKHQDLRGISSHFLIDEFELASRPSATSPQTHLPGEDEIFGGEIIDGSLHHALRLWRDSTSGVVRLEACALRGPMQDVPLWTAFVTRYVGDPDWAHLEPIRRGDTSAVVHIAAFKPPPYVFLSGYQPLRNDAHDWILHFALVDDAKQFIEQWTALCNRYS
;
A
#
# COMPACT_ATOMS: atom_id res chain seq x y z
N MET A 1 -4.04 3.92 -14.19
CA MET A 1 -2.97 3.58 -15.15
C MET A 1 -2.62 4.71 -16.09
N ALA A 2 -3.57 5.51 -16.61
CA ALA A 2 -3.26 6.59 -17.57
C ALA A 2 -2.39 7.77 -17.07
N ALA A 3 -2.11 7.91 -15.76
CA ALA A 3 -1.31 9.01 -15.22
C ALA A 3 0.21 8.70 -15.17
N VAL A 4 0.59 7.42 -15.16
CA VAL A 4 1.98 6.96 -15.02
C VAL A 4 2.71 6.98 -16.38
N ASP A 5 1.99 6.78 -17.49
CA ASP A 5 2.52 6.69 -18.86
C ASP A 5 3.06 8.01 -19.45
N HIS A 6 3.14 9.10 -18.69
CA HIS A 6 3.47 10.41 -19.25
C HIS A 6 4.66 11.13 -18.61
N ALA A 7 5.21 10.71 -17.47
CA ALA A 7 6.30 11.47 -16.83
C ALA A 7 7.64 11.36 -17.58
N LEU A 8 8.01 10.16 -18.04
CA LEU A 8 9.23 9.95 -18.85
C LEU A 8 9.17 10.71 -20.17
N LEU A 9 8.04 10.60 -20.88
CA LEU A 9 7.80 11.31 -22.13
C LEU A 9 7.75 12.82 -21.93
N ARG A 10 7.20 13.30 -20.80
CA ARG A 10 7.20 14.72 -20.45
C ARG A 10 8.61 15.22 -20.17
N LEU A 11 9.42 14.51 -19.37
CA LEU A 11 10.81 14.88 -19.13
C LEU A 11 11.67 14.83 -20.39
N ALA A 12 11.42 13.84 -21.26
CA ALA A 12 12.07 13.76 -22.58
C ALA A 12 11.75 14.99 -23.43
N LYS A 13 10.48 15.41 -23.43
CA LYS A 13 10.05 16.64 -24.10
C LYS A 13 10.63 17.88 -23.46
N ASP A 14 10.62 18.00 -22.13
CA ASP A 14 11.19 19.14 -21.41
C ASP A 14 12.70 19.27 -21.70
N ALA A 15 13.42 18.15 -21.85
CA ALA A 15 14.83 18.14 -22.25
C ALA A 15 15.03 18.61 -23.71
N GLU A 16 14.17 18.19 -24.64
CA GLU A 16 14.17 18.67 -26.04
C GLU A 16 13.85 20.17 -26.12
N ASP A 17 12.81 20.62 -25.42
CA ASP A 17 12.41 22.03 -25.36
C ASP A 17 13.53 22.89 -24.74
N THR A 18 14.22 22.37 -23.72
CA THR A 18 15.41 23.00 -23.12
C THR A 18 16.56 23.09 -24.13
N ALA A 19 16.82 22.02 -24.88
CA ALA A 19 17.85 21.99 -25.92
C ALA A 19 17.56 23.01 -27.03
N SER A 20 16.30 23.12 -27.46
CA SER A 20 15.85 24.13 -28.42
C SER A 20 16.03 25.56 -27.88
N GLY A 21 15.67 25.81 -26.62
CA GLY A 21 15.84 27.12 -25.98
C GLY A 21 17.31 27.54 -25.85
N LEU A 22 18.19 26.59 -25.49
CA LEU A 22 19.65 26.82 -25.45
C LEU A 22 20.23 27.15 -26.82
N GLY A 23 19.60 26.70 -27.91
CA GLY A 23 20.01 27.05 -29.28
C GLY A 23 20.02 28.57 -29.52
N VAL A 24 19.04 29.30 -28.95
CA VAL A 24 18.98 30.78 -29.05
C VAL A 24 20.16 31.43 -28.30
N PHE A 25 20.55 30.87 -27.15
CA PHE A 25 21.66 31.37 -26.35
C PHE A 25 23.01 31.13 -27.03
N ARG A 26 23.18 29.96 -27.67
CA ARG A 26 24.39 29.62 -28.44
C ARG A 26 24.73 30.71 -29.46
N ASP A 27 23.72 31.19 -30.19
CA ASP A 27 23.92 32.17 -31.26
C ASP A 27 24.18 33.59 -30.72
N LYS A 28 23.75 33.88 -29.49
CA LYS A 28 23.94 35.18 -28.82
C LYS A 28 25.20 35.23 -27.92
N LEU A 29 25.76 34.08 -27.55
CA LEU A 29 26.89 33.93 -26.63
C LEU A 29 28.06 33.16 -27.29
N PRO A 30 28.79 33.77 -28.23
CA PRO A 30 29.83 33.07 -28.99
C PRO A 30 30.97 32.52 -28.11
N ARG A 31 31.27 33.17 -26.97
CA ARG A 31 32.29 32.71 -26.01
C ARG A 31 31.91 31.41 -25.31
N SER A 32 30.62 31.14 -25.15
CA SER A 32 30.09 29.95 -24.46
C SER A 32 29.46 28.94 -25.42
N ALA A 33 29.49 29.22 -26.73
CA ALA A 33 28.80 28.44 -27.76
C ALA A 33 29.20 26.96 -27.76
N ALA A 34 30.47 26.63 -27.50
CA ALA A 34 30.94 25.24 -27.43
C ALA A 34 30.33 24.47 -26.25
N ALA A 35 30.31 25.07 -25.05
CA ALA A 35 29.71 24.48 -23.86
C ALA A 35 28.18 24.31 -24.03
N ILE A 36 27.52 25.33 -24.58
CA ILE A 36 26.08 25.29 -24.89
C ILE A 36 25.78 24.18 -25.91
N THR A 37 26.60 24.02 -26.95
CA THR A 37 26.43 22.97 -27.96
C THR A 37 26.59 21.57 -27.35
N SER A 38 27.55 21.39 -26.44
CA SER A 38 27.73 20.13 -25.71
C SER A 38 26.51 19.81 -24.84
N ALA A 39 26.00 20.79 -24.10
CA ALA A 39 24.79 20.64 -23.29
C ALA A 39 23.55 20.27 -24.13
N ILE A 40 23.37 20.92 -25.29
CA ILE A 40 22.30 20.59 -26.26
C ILE A 40 22.40 19.13 -26.70
N GLY A 41 23.59 18.67 -27.10
CA GLY A 41 23.81 17.28 -27.51
C GLY A 41 23.47 16.28 -26.41
N LYS A 42 23.86 16.58 -25.16
CA LYS A 42 23.55 15.74 -24.00
C LYS A 42 22.05 15.71 -23.69
N LEU A 43 21.34 16.82 -23.78
CA LEU A 43 19.89 16.87 -23.56
C LEU A 43 19.12 16.02 -24.58
N PHE A 44 19.50 16.05 -25.87
CA PHE A 44 18.90 15.16 -26.87
C PHE A 44 19.21 13.68 -26.59
N SER A 45 20.43 13.39 -26.14
CA SER A 45 20.80 12.03 -25.77
C SER A 45 20.03 11.53 -24.54
N ILE A 46 19.86 12.37 -23.52
CA ILE A 46 19.01 12.11 -22.35
C ILE A 46 17.56 11.85 -22.78
N SER A 47 16.99 12.69 -23.65
CA SER A 47 15.64 12.46 -24.20
C SER A 47 15.52 11.10 -24.88
N ALA A 48 16.49 10.74 -25.73
CA ALA A 48 16.48 9.44 -26.42
C ALA A 48 16.53 8.26 -25.43
N LEU A 49 17.32 8.36 -24.36
CA LEU A 49 17.39 7.34 -23.30
C LEU A 49 16.07 7.24 -22.53
N LEU A 50 15.46 8.38 -22.16
CA LEU A 50 14.17 8.42 -21.48
C LEU A 50 13.05 7.76 -22.31
N ARG A 51 13.01 8.03 -23.63
CA ARG A 51 12.06 7.40 -24.56
C ARG A 51 12.31 5.90 -24.73
N ARG A 52 13.57 5.45 -24.72
CA ARG A 52 13.90 4.02 -24.77
C ARG A 52 13.47 3.29 -23.51
N ILE A 53 13.70 3.88 -22.34
CA ILE A 53 13.24 3.34 -21.06
C ILE A 53 11.71 3.26 -21.04
N ASP A 54 11.02 4.31 -21.48
CA ASP A 54 9.56 4.34 -21.64
C ASP A 54 9.04 3.23 -22.56
N GLY A 55 9.69 3.03 -23.72
CA GLY A 55 9.39 1.93 -24.63
C GLY A 55 9.55 0.56 -23.96
N ALA A 56 10.58 0.38 -23.14
CA ALA A 56 10.81 -0.86 -22.40
C ALA A 56 9.77 -1.09 -21.28
N GLN A 57 9.13 -0.06 -20.72
CA GLN A 57 8.04 -0.23 -19.73
C GLN A 57 6.83 -0.94 -20.32
N ASN A 58 6.61 -0.74 -21.62
CA ASN A 58 5.50 -1.30 -22.38
C ASN A 58 5.80 -2.72 -22.90
N ASP A 59 7.02 -3.25 -22.71
CA ASP A 59 7.38 -4.63 -23.08
C ASP A 59 7.11 -5.59 -21.90
N PRO A 60 6.22 -6.58 -22.05
CA PRO A 60 5.96 -7.61 -21.04
C PRO A 60 7.21 -8.36 -20.56
N ARG A 61 8.26 -8.46 -21.39
CA ARG A 61 9.52 -9.16 -21.06
C ARG A 61 10.46 -8.33 -20.18
N ALA A 62 10.36 -7.00 -20.24
CA ALA A 62 11.19 -6.08 -19.45
C ALA A 62 10.51 -5.66 -18.13
N GLN A 63 9.26 -6.08 -17.88
CA GLN A 63 8.54 -5.79 -16.64
C GLN A 63 9.19 -6.28 -15.33
N PRO A 64 9.99 -7.37 -15.32
CA PRO A 64 10.82 -7.70 -14.17
C PRO A 64 11.99 -6.72 -14.02
N SER A 65 12.69 -6.34 -15.08
CA SER A 65 13.84 -5.43 -14.92
C SER A 65 13.44 -3.99 -14.57
N ILE A 66 12.24 -3.52 -14.96
CA ILE A 66 11.80 -2.13 -14.73
C ILE A 66 11.62 -1.79 -13.25
N TYR A 67 11.25 -2.76 -12.40
CA TYR A 67 11.06 -2.46 -10.98
C TYR A 67 12.38 -2.12 -10.29
N ARG A 68 13.50 -2.71 -10.76
CA ARG A 68 14.86 -2.54 -10.21
C ARG A 68 15.36 -1.12 -10.40
N ILE A 69 15.00 -0.49 -11.50
CA ILE A 69 15.45 0.87 -11.84
C ILE A 69 14.47 1.96 -11.40
N HIS A 70 13.26 1.61 -10.97
CA HIS A 70 12.18 2.58 -10.78
C HIS A 70 12.43 3.58 -9.64
N GLU A 71 12.99 3.14 -8.52
CA GLU A 71 13.33 4.05 -7.42
C GLU A 71 14.47 4.99 -7.80
N ASP A 72 15.45 4.43 -8.52
CA ASP A 72 16.56 5.15 -9.14
C ASP A 72 16.08 6.20 -10.14
N LEU A 73 15.11 5.85 -11.00
CA LEU A 73 14.44 6.77 -11.91
C LEU A 73 13.67 7.86 -11.17
N GLY A 74 12.98 7.54 -10.07
CA GLY A 74 12.28 8.54 -9.26
C GLY A 74 13.22 9.61 -8.69
N ARG A 75 14.40 9.20 -8.21
CA ARG A 75 15.45 10.13 -7.73
C ARG A 75 16.01 11.00 -8.86
N LEU A 76 16.26 10.38 -10.02
CA LEU A 76 16.69 11.09 -11.21
C LEU A 76 15.64 12.11 -11.65
N PHE A 77 14.35 11.77 -11.64
CA PHE A 77 13.28 12.64 -12.14
C PHE A 77 13.22 13.95 -11.37
N GLY A 78 13.24 13.89 -10.04
CA GLY A 78 13.28 15.10 -9.22
C GLY A 78 14.49 15.97 -9.57
N SER A 79 15.67 15.37 -9.62
CA SER A 79 16.92 16.10 -9.87
C SER A 79 17.01 16.68 -11.29
N LEU A 80 16.65 15.89 -12.31
CA LEU A 80 16.62 16.33 -13.70
C LEU A 80 15.56 17.41 -13.90
N HIS A 81 14.35 17.24 -13.36
CA HIS A 81 13.28 18.23 -13.47
C HIS A 81 13.70 19.57 -12.87
N ALA A 82 14.27 19.57 -11.65
CA ALA A 82 14.75 20.79 -11.00
C ALA A 82 15.83 21.49 -11.85
N SER A 83 16.77 20.73 -12.42
CA SER A 83 17.79 21.28 -13.32
C SER A 83 17.18 21.93 -14.57
N LEU A 84 16.24 21.24 -15.23
CA LEU A 84 15.55 21.77 -16.41
C LEU A 84 14.72 23.00 -16.06
N GLU A 85 14.02 23.00 -14.91
CA GLU A 85 13.22 24.13 -14.46
C GLU A 85 14.07 25.39 -14.22
N GLN A 86 15.26 25.25 -13.64
CA GLN A 86 16.16 26.40 -13.48
C GLN A 86 16.64 26.96 -14.82
N ILE A 87 16.88 26.10 -15.82
CA ILE A 87 17.21 26.54 -17.18
C ILE A 87 15.99 27.24 -17.82
N PHE A 88 14.77 26.73 -17.64
CA PHE A 88 13.56 27.41 -18.11
C PHE A 88 13.35 28.77 -17.42
N ARG A 89 13.61 28.88 -16.11
CA ARG A 89 13.57 30.17 -15.40
C ARG A 89 14.60 31.15 -15.95
N MET A 90 15.79 30.68 -16.32
CA MET A 90 16.79 31.51 -17.01
C MET A 90 16.24 32.02 -18.35
N PHE A 91 15.56 31.19 -19.15
CA PHE A 91 14.91 31.64 -20.39
C PHE A 91 13.86 32.73 -20.14
N GLY A 92 13.07 32.62 -19.07
CA GLY A 92 12.11 33.68 -18.71
C GLY A 92 12.80 35.01 -18.39
N ARG A 93 13.93 34.97 -17.67
CA ARG A 93 14.69 36.16 -17.26
C ARG A 93 15.42 36.84 -18.43
N SER A 94 15.71 36.14 -19.52
CA SER A 94 16.40 36.72 -20.68
C SER A 94 15.54 37.70 -21.48
N GLY A 95 14.23 37.77 -21.22
CA GLY A 95 13.35 38.82 -21.74
C GLY A 95 13.58 40.19 -21.08
N GLU A 96 14.12 40.21 -19.87
CA GLU A 96 14.30 41.42 -19.07
C GLU A 96 15.78 41.78 -18.84
N ARG A 97 16.69 40.81 -18.98
CA ARG A 97 18.12 40.95 -18.69
C ARG A 97 19.00 40.48 -19.85
N PRO A 98 20.22 41.02 -20.00
CA PRO A 98 21.17 40.56 -21.03
C PRO A 98 21.46 39.05 -20.92
N PHE A 99 21.55 38.38 -22.08
CA PHE A 99 21.83 36.94 -22.19
C PHE A 99 23.09 36.49 -21.43
N THR A 100 24.13 37.33 -21.41
CA THR A 100 25.39 37.04 -20.69
C THR A 100 25.16 36.95 -19.18
N THR A 101 24.43 37.91 -18.61
CA THR A 101 24.18 37.99 -17.16
C THR A 101 23.35 36.82 -16.69
N VAL A 102 22.26 36.48 -17.39
CA VAL A 102 21.41 35.35 -16.98
C VAL A 102 22.11 34.00 -17.15
N TRP A 103 23.02 33.86 -18.11
CA TRP A 103 23.84 32.67 -18.29
C TRP A 103 24.90 32.53 -17.20
N GLU A 104 25.56 33.63 -16.83
CA GLU A 104 26.50 33.67 -15.71
C GLU A 104 25.80 33.40 -14.37
N ASP A 105 24.62 33.97 -14.14
CA ASP A 105 23.78 33.71 -12.95
C ASP A 105 23.41 32.21 -12.84
N LEU A 106 23.04 31.56 -13.95
CA LEU A 106 22.73 30.13 -13.98
C LEU A 106 23.96 29.28 -13.65
N ASN A 107 25.10 29.56 -14.27
CA ASN A 107 26.33 28.82 -13.99
C ASN A 107 26.80 29.05 -12.56
N HIS A 108 26.70 30.27 -12.03
CA HIS A 108 27.01 30.56 -10.64
C HIS A 108 26.13 29.75 -9.69
N HIS A 109 24.82 29.68 -9.96
CA HIS A 109 23.90 28.87 -9.16
C HIS A 109 24.30 27.38 -9.15
N PHE A 110 24.58 26.80 -10.32
CA PHE A 110 24.95 25.39 -10.39
C PHE A 110 26.34 25.10 -9.80
N ASP A 111 27.33 25.94 -10.08
CA ASP A 111 28.71 25.73 -9.63
C ASP A 111 28.90 26.05 -8.15
N GLN A 112 28.28 27.12 -7.63
CA GLN A 112 28.54 27.63 -6.27
C GLN A 112 27.47 27.23 -5.26
N ASP A 113 26.19 27.24 -5.64
CA ASP A 113 25.11 26.89 -4.70
C ASP A 113 24.90 25.37 -4.62
N GLU A 114 24.99 24.68 -5.77
CA GLU A 114 24.74 23.24 -5.88
C GLU A 114 26.03 22.39 -6.01
N GLY A 115 27.17 23.04 -6.29
CA GLY A 115 28.49 22.41 -6.32
C GLY A 115 28.77 21.51 -7.53
N VAL A 116 27.93 21.55 -8.58
CA VAL A 116 28.09 20.71 -9.79
C VAL A 116 27.68 21.51 -11.03
N SER A 117 28.56 21.61 -12.01
CA SER A 117 28.31 22.41 -13.22
C SER A 117 27.23 21.82 -14.13
N LEU A 118 26.61 22.66 -14.99
CA LEU A 118 25.58 22.19 -15.93
C LEU A 118 26.04 20.97 -16.75
N VAL A 119 27.27 21.01 -17.27
CA VAL A 119 27.82 19.95 -18.12
C VAL A 119 27.99 18.65 -17.32
N GLU A 120 28.60 18.74 -16.13
CA GLU A 120 28.83 17.59 -15.26
C GLU A 120 27.53 16.93 -14.80
N ARG A 121 26.47 17.72 -14.55
CA ARG A 121 25.15 17.20 -14.18
C ARG A 121 24.48 16.48 -15.33
N LEU A 122 24.53 17.03 -16.53
CA LEU A 122 23.99 16.38 -17.72
C LEU A 122 24.75 15.09 -18.04
N ASP A 123 26.07 15.06 -17.85
CA ASP A 123 26.86 13.84 -17.95
C ASP A 123 26.43 12.80 -16.92
N LEU A 124 26.26 13.22 -15.66
CA LEU A 124 25.79 12.35 -14.59
C LEU A 124 24.41 11.75 -14.88
N TYR A 125 23.46 12.56 -15.35
CA TYR A 125 22.12 12.08 -15.73
C TYR A 125 22.17 11.11 -16.91
N HIS A 126 22.97 11.42 -17.92
CA HIS A 126 23.13 10.56 -19.08
C HIS A 126 23.76 9.21 -18.71
N GLU A 127 24.85 9.20 -17.95
CA GLU A 127 25.51 7.97 -17.48
C GLU A 127 24.58 7.13 -16.61
N PHE A 128 23.82 7.78 -15.74
CA PHE A 128 22.84 7.09 -14.90
C PHE A 128 21.73 6.44 -15.72
N LEU A 129 21.12 7.16 -16.67
CA LEU A 129 20.10 6.62 -17.56
C LEU A 129 20.62 5.47 -18.41
N ARG A 130 21.86 5.55 -18.88
CA ARG A 130 22.52 4.46 -19.61
C ARG A 130 22.71 3.24 -18.72
N SER A 131 23.17 3.43 -17.49
CA SER A 131 23.28 2.35 -16.48
C SER A 131 21.92 1.70 -16.21
N GLN A 132 20.83 2.49 -16.15
CA GLN A 132 19.49 1.93 -15.99
C GLN A 132 19.03 1.11 -17.21
N LEU A 133 19.39 1.52 -18.43
CA LEU A 133 19.14 0.71 -19.63
C LEU A 133 19.95 -0.59 -19.64
N ASP A 134 21.21 -0.56 -19.21
CA ASP A 134 22.02 -1.77 -19.09
C ASP A 134 21.37 -2.77 -18.11
N VAL A 135 20.79 -2.27 -17.00
CA VAL A 135 20.02 -3.08 -16.05
C VAL A 135 18.73 -3.63 -16.69
N LEU A 136 18.04 -2.84 -17.53
CA LEU A 136 16.87 -3.31 -18.27
C LEU A 136 17.20 -4.42 -19.26
N ASP A 137 18.33 -4.30 -19.95
CA ASP A 137 18.82 -5.27 -20.93
C ASP A 137 19.46 -6.51 -20.27
N GLY A 138 19.47 -6.60 -18.94
CA GLY A 138 19.95 -7.77 -18.17
C GLY A 138 21.46 -7.79 -17.91
N TYR A 139 22.18 -6.70 -18.17
CA TYR A 139 23.60 -6.58 -17.90
C TYR A 139 23.87 -6.10 -16.46
N ARG A 140 24.96 -6.60 -15.84
CA ARG A 140 25.45 -6.04 -14.56
C ARG A 140 26.12 -4.70 -14.82
N SER A 141 25.57 -3.62 -14.26
CA SER A 141 26.19 -2.30 -14.35
C SER A 141 27.31 -2.16 -13.31
N LEU A 142 28.56 -2.29 -13.73
CA LEU A 142 29.73 -2.00 -12.89
C LEU A 142 29.81 -0.49 -12.65
N GLY A 143 29.74 -0.04 -11.39
CA GLY A 143 29.85 1.38 -11.02
C GLY A 143 28.54 2.10 -10.68
N GLN A 144 27.38 1.42 -10.75
CA GLN A 144 26.06 2.02 -10.45
C GLN A 144 25.99 2.67 -9.05
N GLY A 145 26.65 2.09 -8.04
CA GLY A 145 26.66 2.63 -6.68
C GLY A 145 27.30 4.01 -6.56
N GLU A 146 28.33 4.30 -7.35
CA GLU A 146 28.99 5.62 -7.33
C GLU A 146 28.10 6.68 -8.00
N ILE A 147 27.53 6.35 -9.16
CA ILE A 147 26.62 7.24 -9.89
C ILE A 147 25.37 7.54 -9.04
N ARG A 148 24.81 6.53 -8.36
CA ARG A 148 23.67 6.70 -7.44
C ARG A 148 24.01 7.66 -6.29
N ARG A 149 25.17 7.50 -5.63
CA ARG A 149 25.62 8.41 -4.56
C ARG A 149 25.73 9.85 -5.04
N ARG A 150 26.28 10.07 -6.24
CA ARG A 150 26.40 11.41 -6.83
C ARG A 150 25.05 12.05 -7.13
N ILE A 151 24.07 11.30 -7.63
CA ILE A 151 22.70 11.81 -7.83
C ILE A 151 22.02 12.15 -6.51
N VAL A 152 22.18 11.33 -5.47
CA VAL A 152 21.61 11.62 -4.15
C VAL A 152 22.22 12.88 -3.55
N ALA A 153 23.55 13.05 -3.65
CA ALA A 153 24.23 14.26 -3.19
C ALA A 153 23.73 15.51 -3.94
N LEU A 154 23.59 15.43 -5.26
CA LEU A 154 23.06 16.52 -6.08
C LEU A 154 21.60 16.86 -5.75
N SER A 155 20.74 15.86 -5.59
CA SER A 155 19.33 16.03 -5.21
C SER A 155 19.18 16.71 -3.85
N THR A 156 20.07 16.37 -2.90
CA THR A 156 20.13 17.02 -1.59
C THR A 156 20.54 18.49 -1.71
N ALA A 157 21.55 18.80 -2.53
CA ALA A 157 21.98 20.18 -2.79
C ALA A 157 20.87 21.03 -3.44
N GLN A 158 20.05 20.41 -4.30
CA GLN A 158 18.87 21.04 -4.90
C GLN A 158 17.70 21.28 -3.93
N ASN A 159 17.85 20.94 -2.64
CA ASN A 159 16.79 20.97 -1.61
C ASN A 159 15.54 20.14 -1.97
N ILE A 160 15.71 19.06 -2.73
CA ILE A 160 14.63 18.13 -3.04
C ILE A 160 14.43 17.24 -1.81
N VAL A 161 13.32 17.44 -1.08
CA VAL A 161 13.01 16.68 0.13
C VAL A 161 12.94 15.19 -0.20
N SER A 162 13.84 14.41 0.41
CA SER A 162 13.82 12.94 0.39
C SER A 162 12.71 12.42 1.31
N GLY A 163 11.45 12.66 0.94
CA GLY A 163 10.29 12.03 1.55
C GLY A 163 9.71 10.98 0.60
N PRO A 164 8.83 10.07 1.09
CA PRO A 164 8.05 9.19 0.24
C PRO A 164 6.96 10.01 -0.47
N VAL A 165 7.39 10.86 -1.40
CA VAL A 165 6.51 11.53 -2.36
C VAL A 165 6.50 10.63 -3.57
N ASP A 166 5.30 10.21 -3.99
CA ASP A 166 5.11 9.45 -5.22
C ASP A 166 5.76 10.24 -6.38
N PRO A 167 6.88 9.77 -6.97
CA PRO A 167 7.63 10.53 -7.98
C PRO A 167 6.82 10.80 -9.26
N TRP A 168 5.65 10.16 -9.38
CA TRP A 168 4.75 10.23 -10.52
C TRP A 168 3.57 11.20 -10.31
N ALA A 169 3.46 11.82 -9.14
CA ALA A 169 2.46 12.85 -8.84
C ALA A 169 2.97 14.27 -9.12
N ILE A 170 3.46 14.56 -10.34
CA ILE A 170 3.73 15.94 -10.75
C ILE A 170 2.45 16.56 -11.32
N GLY A 171 1.58 16.97 -10.39
CA GLY A 171 0.37 17.72 -10.66
C GLY A 171 0.03 18.64 -9.48
N ILE A 172 0.33 19.93 -9.65
CA ILE A 172 -0.10 21.07 -8.82
C ILE A 172 0.60 21.18 -7.45
N ALA A 173 1.78 21.79 -7.43
CA ALA A 173 2.27 22.52 -6.28
C ALA A 173 2.73 23.92 -6.74
N THR A 174 1.78 24.84 -6.87
CA THR A 174 2.06 26.27 -6.98
C THR A 174 2.27 26.84 -5.59
N GLY A 175 3.40 27.55 -5.41
CA GLY A 175 3.52 28.64 -4.44
C GLY A 175 3.81 28.28 -2.99
N SER A 176 5.08 28.36 -2.63
CA SER A 176 5.53 28.58 -1.24
C SER A 176 4.92 29.87 -0.67
N ALA A 177 4.26 29.76 0.48
CA ALA A 177 3.97 30.90 1.36
C ALA A 177 4.51 30.61 2.76
N SER A 178 5.55 31.36 3.12
CA SER A 178 6.07 31.54 4.48
C SER A 178 4.95 31.82 5.49
N ARG A 179 4.89 31.06 6.60
CA ARG A 179 4.52 31.61 7.92
C ARG A 179 4.82 30.69 9.11
N ARG A 180 5.74 31.19 9.93
CA ARG A 180 5.73 31.34 11.40
C ARG A 180 5.34 30.13 12.28
N ARG A 181 6.32 29.77 13.13
CA ARG A 181 6.22 28.99 14.37
C ARG A 181 4.88 29.22 15.12
N ARG A 182 4.18 28.13 15.41
CA ARG A 182 3.20 28.01 16.51
C ARG A 182 3.64 26.90 17.47
N PRO A 183 3.27 26.96 18.76
CA PRO A 183 3.78 26.07 19.82
C PRO A 183 3.18 24.66 19.72
N PRO A 184 3.78 23.65 20.39
CA PRO A 184 3.36 22.26 20.24
C PRO A 184 1.99 22.01 20.90
N LEU A 185 1.10 21.36 20.15
CA LEU A 185 -0.14 20.76 20.66
C LEU A 185 0.18 19.40 21.30
N ALA A 186 -0.44 19.15 22.44
CA ALA A 186 -0.20 17.99 23.29
C ALA A 186 -0.45 16.65 22.58
N ARG A 187 0.56 15.79 22.62
CA ARG A 187 0.51 14.38 22.23
C ARG A 187 -0.27 13.63 23.32
N ILE A 188 -1.39 13.00 22.97
CA ILE A 188 -2.04 12.05 23.88
C ILE A 188 -1.20 10.78 23.84
N GLU A 189 -0.52 10.50 24.94
CA GLU A 189 0.20 9.25 25.19
C GLU A 189 -0.81 8.10 25.27
N THR A 190 -0.63 7.10 24.42
CA THR A 190 -1.26 5.79 24.59
C THR A 190 -0.56 5.07 25.74
N PRO A 191 -1.28 4.44 26.68
CA PRO A 191 -0.65 3.74 27.79
C PRO A 191 0.05 2.47 27.27
N ILE A 192 1.39 2.51 27.32
CA ILE A 192 2.24 1.32 27.28
C ILE A 192 2.03 0.60 28.62
N SER A 193 1.45 -0.60 28.59
CA SER A 193 1.37 -1.46 29.77
C SER A 193 2.78 -1.79 30.27
N ARG A 194 3.03 -1.44 31.53
CA ARG A 194 4.28 -1.71 32.24
C ARG A 194 4.41 -3.21 32.52
N THR A 195 5.54 -3.76 32.13
CA THR A 195 6.10 -5.01 32.64
C THR A 195 6.33 -4.87 34.15
N THR A 196 5.75 -5.74 34.96
CA THR A 196 6.30 -6.07 36.28
C THR A 196 6.29 -7.59 36.44
N THR A 197 7.45 -8.12 36.74
CA THR A 197 7.79 -9.51 36.99
C THR A 197 7.29 -10.02 38.34
N LEU A 198 7.04 -11.33 38.37
CA LEU A 198 7.19 -12.29 39.49
C LEU A 198 6.07 -12.46 40.54
N SER A 199 5.62 -13.73 40.58
CA SER A 199 5.47 -14.61 41.75
C SER A 199 4.06 -14.84 42.33
N ASP A 200 3.61 -16.08 42.11
CA ASP A 200 3.01 -17.06 43.03
C ASP A 200 2.01 -16.65 44.13
N GLU A 201 0.90 -17.40 44.05
CA GLU A 201 0.02 -17.88 45.14
C GLU A 201 -0.87 -16.88 45.89
N TRP A 202 -2.15 -17.25 46.02
CA TRP A 202 -2.89 -17.52 47.27
C TRP A 202 -4.40 -17.23 47.06
N ASP A 203 -5.20 -18.28 47.23
CA ASP A 203 -6.65 -18.24 47.43
C ASP A 203 -7.03 -17.32 48.61
N TYR A 204 -8.17 -16.63 48.54
CA TYR A 204 -9.23 -16.68 49.56
C TYR A 204 -10.45 -15.83 49.18
N ASN A 205 -11.63 -16.37 49.50
CA ASN A 205 -12.94 -15.72 49.52
C ASN A 205 -12.96 -14.35 50.25
N GLY A 206 -13.75 -13.40 49.74
CA GLY A 206 -14.10 -12.18 50.45
C GLY A 206 -15.13 -11.32 49.72
N THR A 207 -16.38 -11.41 50.14
CA THR A 207 -17.52 -10.54 49.76
C THR A 207 -17.28 -9.07 50.03
N LEU A 208 -17.37 -8.20 49.01
CA LEU A 208 -17.62 -6.76 49.18
C LEU A 208 -18.47 -6.19 48.02
N GLN A 209 -19.55 -5.49 48.40
CA GLN A 209 -20.55 -4.80 47.56
C GLN A 209 -19.96 -3.68 46.68
N PRO A 210 -20.59 -3.36 45.53
CA PRO A 210 -20.34 -2.11 44.81
C PRO A 210 -21.12 -0.92 45.42
N PRO A 211 -20.57 0.31 45.42
CA PRO A 211 -21.30 1.52 45.81
C PRO A 211 -22.28 2.00 44.70
N PRO A 212 -23.32 2.78 45.05
CA PRO A 212 -24.48 3.04 44.19
C PRO A 212 -24.28 4.19 43.18
N ALA A 213 -25.07 4.12 42.10
CA ALA A 213 -25.13 5.10 41.00
C ALA A 213 -25.90 6.38 41.39
N PRO A 214 -25.57 7.55 40.81
CA PRO A 214 -26.45 8.73 40.82
C PRO A 214 -27.40 8.76 39.62
N GLU A 215 -28.68 9.02 39.90
CA GLU A 215 -29.80 9.19 38.95
C GLU A 215 -29.93 10.63 38.39
N PRO A 216 -30.78 10.87 37.35
CA PRO A 216 -30.56 11.89 36.32
C PRO A 216 -31.25 13.23 36.61
N PHE A 217 -30.65 14.32 36.11
CA PHE A 217 -31.30 15.63 36.04
C PHE A 217 -31.59 16.04 34.58
N SER A 218 -32.87 16.25 34.31
CA SER A 218 -33.46 17.08 33.25
C SER A 218 -34.79 17.60 33.84
N PRO A 219 -35.40 18.71 33.37
CA PRO A 219 -35.24 19.39 32.09
C PRO A 219 -35.14 20.93 32.23
N LEU A 220 -35.14 21.68 31.13
CA LEU A 220 -35.93 22.92 30.92
C LEU A 220 -35.76 23.41 29.45
N SER A 221 -36.87 23.52 28.72
CA SER A 221 -37.01 24.19 27.42
C SER A 221 -37.15 25.72 27.57
N PRO A 222 -36.94 26.52 26.51
CA PRO A 222 -38.08 27.15 25.80
C PRO A 222 -37.87 27.24 24.25
N THR A 223 -38.88 26.98 23.42
CA THR A 223 -39.95 27.84 22.85
C THR A 223 -39.55 28.75 21.67
N PHE A 224 -40.17 28.42 20.54
CA PHE A 224 -40.35 29.04 19.21
C PHE A 224 -40.23 30.57 19.05
N THR A 225 -39.72 30.97 17.87
CA THR A 225 -40.38 31.96 16.99
C THR A 225 -40.13 31.66 15.51
N SER A 226 -41.23 31.59 14.75
CA SER A 226 -41.34 31.46 13.29
C SER A 226 -41.13 32.78 12.57
N ILE A 227 -40.46 32.76 11.40
CA ILE A 227 -40.80 33.64 10.25
C ILE A 227 -40.61 32.81 8.96
N SER A 228 -41.60 32.89 8.07
CA SER A 228 -41.82 32.05 6.89
C SER A 228 -41.48 32.80 5.57
N SER A 229 -40.77 32.11 4.64
CA SER A 229 -40.94 31.91 3.16
C SER A 229 -41.35 33.07 2.20
N PRO A 230 -41.39 32.92 0.85
CA PRO A 230 -40.84 31.94 -0.14
C PRO A 230 -40.04 32.64 -1.30
N THR A 231 -39.35 32.03 -2.28
CA THR A 231 -39.88 31.33 -3.49
C THR A 231 -38.77 30.70 -4.37
N LEU A 232 -39.02 29.45 -4.78
CA LEU A 232 -38.87 28.85 -6.14
C LEU A 232 -37.49 28.88 -6.85
N SER A 233 -36.83 27.72 -6.94
CA SER A 233 -37.03 26.79 -8.06
C SER A 233 -36.30 25.46 -7.83
N SER A 234 -37.04 24.38 -8.05
CA SER A 234 -36.69 23.00 -7.80
C SER A 234 -35.72 22.43 -8.84
N SER A 235 -34.74 21.62 -8.39
CA SER A 235 -34.46 20.28 -8.96
C SER A 235 -33.48 19.48 -8.10
N GLN A 236 -34.07 18.58 -7.32
CA GLN A 236 -33.66 17.23 -6.97
C GLN A 236 -32.29 16.97 -6.28
N THR A 237 -32.48 16.57 -5.03
CA THR A 237 -31.61 16.16 -3.94
C THR A 237 -30.98 14.76 -4.11
N SER A 238 -29.75 14.60 -3.61
CA SER A 238 -29.38 13.44 -2.78
C SER A 238 -28.63 13.96 -1.56
N TYR A 239 -29.25 13.82 -0.40
CA TYR A 239 -28.81 14.38 0.88
C TYR A 239 -27.59 13.62 1.43
N SER A 240 -26.44 14.29 1.45
CA SER A 240 -25.40 14.06 2.45
C SER A 240 -25.81 14.80 3.73
N ASN A 241 -26.19 14.08 4.78
CA ASN A 241 -26.20 14.65 6.12
C ASN A 241 -24.80 14.50 6.71
N ASP A 242 -23.90 15.41 6.35
CA ASP A 242 -22.64 15.61 7.06
C ASP A 242 -22.82 16.86 7.94
N PRO A 243 -22.83 16.75 9.27
CA PRO A 243 -22.82 17.93 10.12
C PRO A 243 -21.45 18.59 9.98
N ALA A 244 -21.47 19.85 9.53
CA ALA A 244 -20.30 20.71 9.39
C ALA A 244 -19.63 21.00 10.75
N HIS A 245 -18.83 20.03 11.21
CA HIS A 245 -17.71 20.21 12.12
C HIS A 245 -16.63 19.26 11.63
N VAL A 246 -15.55 19.80 11.07
CA VAL A 246 -14.37 19.06 10.61
C VAL A 246 -13.67 18.46 11.84
N SER A 247 -14.24 17.38 12.37
CA SER A 247 -13.47 16.38 13.10
C SER A 247 -12.63 15.69 12.04
N ALA A 248 -11.32 15.55 12.25
CA ALA A 248 -10.47 14.71 11.42
C ALA A 248 -11.20 13.37 11.24
N GLU A 249 -11.65 13.09 10.02
CA GLU A 249 -12.45 11.90 9.71
C GLU A 249 -11.65 10.70 10.23
N LEU A 250 -12.21 9.93 11.17
CA LEU A 250 -11.49 8.84 11.80
C LEU A 250 -11.34 7.72 10.76
N VAL A 251 -10.29 7.79 9.94
CA VAL A 251 -10.08 6.87 8.82
C VAL A 251 -9.60 5.53 9.34
N HIS A 252 -10.40 4.49 9.10
CA HIS A 252 -10.02 3.11 9.41
C HIS A 252 -8.97 2.59 8.42
N TRP A 253 -7.99 1.81 8.90
CA TRP A 253 -6.88 1.29 8.08
C TRP A 253 -7.33 0.46 6.88
N ALA A 254 -8.48 -0.23 6.98
CA ALA A 254 -9.04 -1.06 5.90
C ALA A 254 -9.31 -0.28 4.61
N ARG A 255 -9.51 1.05 4.68
CA ARG A 255 -9.67 1.89 3.49
C ARG A 255 -8.41 1.91 2.62
N ASN A 256 -7.24 1.85 3.24
CA ASN A 256 -5.95 1.84 2.54
C ASN A 256 -5.66 0.49 1.89
N VAL A 257 -6.29 -0.59 2.35
CA VAL A 257 -6.12 -1.94 1.75
C VAL A 257 -6.76 -2.03 0.37
N PHE A 258 -7.81 -1.25 0.10
CA PHE A 258 -8.58 -1.25 -1.15
C PHE A 258 -8.53 0.09 -1.86
N ASP A 259 -7.37 0.75 -1.84
CA ASP A 259 -7.13 2.06 -2.48
C ASP A 259 -7.08 2.02 -4.02
N GLY A 260 -7.20 0.82 -4.61
CA GLY A 260 -7.19 0.60 -6.05
C GLY A 260 -5.81 0.24 -6.62
N SER A 261 -4.76 0.18 -5.79
CA SER A 261 -3.41 -0.29 -6.15
C SER A 261 -3.27 -1.82 -6.18
N ASN A 262 -4.36 -2.53 -5.86
CA ASN A 262 -4.42 -3.98 -5.76
C ASN A 262 -4.05 -4.68 -7.07
N PRO A 263 -3.17 -5.71 -7.04
CA PRO A 263 -2.95 -6.55 -8.20
C PRO A 263 -4.28 -7.20 -8.63
N ARG A 264 -4.37 -7.49 -9.93
CA ARG A 264 -5.59 -8.00 -10.56
C ARG A 264 -5.31 -9.34 -11.22
N ASN A 265 -4.73 -10.28 -10.48
CA ASN A 265 -4.47 -11.61 -10.99
C ASN A 265 -5.81 -12.35 -11.13
N LEU A 266 -6.17 -12.64 -12.38
CA LEU A 266 -7.42 -13.31 -12.71
C LEU A 266 -7.39 -14.74 -12.24
N ILE A 267 -8.49 -15.17 -11.61
CA ILE A 267 -8.75 -16.58 -11.42
C ILE A 267 -9.17 -17.17 -12.78
N PRO A 268 -8.56 -18.27 -13.26
CA PRO A 268 -8.89 -18.87 -14.55
C PRO A 268 -10.39 -19.16 -14.66
N ALA A 269 -10.98 -18.89 -15.84
CA ALA A 269 -12.42 -19.04 -16.07
C ALA A 269 -12.94 -20.46 -15.76
N THR A 270 -12.13 -21.49 -15.96
CA THR A 270 -12.45 -22.88 -15.62
C THR A 270 -12.59 -23.15 -14.13
N GLN A 271 -12.09 -22.25 -13.27
CA GLN A 271 -12.16 -22.34 -11.82
C GLN A 271 -13.00 -21.22 -11.20
N GLN A 272 -13.61 -20.36 -12.03
CA GLN A 272 -14.61 -19.41 -11.57
C GLN A 272 -15.92 -20.14 -11.32
N MET A 273 -16.59 -19.80 -10.24
CA MET A 273 -17.96 -20.26 -10.00
C MET A 273 -18.94 -19.48 -10.87
N ASP A 274 -19.88 -20.19 -11.49
CA ASP A 274 -20.91 -19.59 -12.36
C ASP A 274 -22.00 -18.81 -11.59
N ASP A 275 -22.21 -19.14 -10.31
CA ASP A 275 -23.23 -18.48 -9.49
C ASP A 275 -22.84 -17.04 -9.15
N GLN A 276 -23.83 -16.17 -8.96
CA GLN A 276 -23.63 -14.80 -8.46
C GLN A 276 -23.44 -14.74 -6.93
N SER A 277 -22.88 -13.63 -6.43
CA SER A 277 -22.80 -13.42 -4.98
C SER A 277 -24.20 -13.23 -4.41
N ALA A 278 -24.42 -13.75 -3.21
CA ALA A 278 -25.74 -13.76 -2.58
C ALA A 278 -25.64 -13.71 -1.05
N CYS A 279 -26.67 -13.18 -0.42
CA CYS A 279 -26.85 -13.24 1.03
C CYS A 279 -28.11 -14.04 1.38
N TYR A 280 -27.94 -15.00 2.29
CA TYR A 280 -28.98 -15.89 2.80
C TYR A 280 -29.31 -15.56 4.27
N GLY A 281 -28.87 -14.39 4.73
CA GLY A 281 -29.11 -13.90 6.08
C GLY A 281 -30.56 -13.55 6.33
N THR A 282 -30.86 -13.21 7.59
CA THR A 282 -32.14 -12.59 7.95
C THR A 282 -32.15 -11.13 7.53
N ILE A 283 -33.21 -10.69 6.87
CA ILE A 283 -33.40 -9.29 6.47
C ILE A 283 -33.52 -8.44 7.75
N ASP A 284 -32.78 -7.33 7.79
CA ASP A 284 -32.82 -6.32 8.85
C ASP A 284 -32.96 -4.92 8.23
N ASN A 285 -34.20 -4.50 8.00
CA ASN A 285 -34.51 -3.19 7.44
C ASN A 285 -34.05 -2.02 8.33
N SER A 286 -33.81 -2.27 9.63
CA SER A 286 -33.36 -1.26 10.59
C SER A 286 -31.84 -1.24 10.77
N ALA A 287 -31.09 -2.06 10.02
CA ALA A 287 -29.65 -2.23 10.20
C ALA A 287 -28.87 -0.92 10.17
N LEU A 288 -29.13 -0.05 9.18
CA LEU A 288 -28.43 1.24 9.04
C LEU A 288 -28.71 2.16 10.22
N HIS A 289 -29.96 2.22 10.69
CA HIS A 289 -30.34 3.00 11.87
C HIS A 289 -29.64 2.48 13.13
N HIS A 290 -29.62 1.16 13.34
CA HIS A 290 -28.93 0.55 14.47
C HIS A 290 -27.41 0.79 14.43
N LEU A 291 -26.78 0.70 13.26
CA LEU A 291 -25.35 0.98 13.10
C LEU A 291 -25.02 2.42 13.51
N GLY A 292 -25.78 3.41 13.01
CA GLY A 292 -25.59 4.82 13.35
C GLY A 292 -25.83 5.09 14.84
N ARG A 293 -26.93 4.58 15.39
CA ARG A 293 -27.27 4.74 16.81
C ARG A 293 -26.22 4.11 17.74
N ASP A 294 -25.68 2.95 17.38
CA ASP A 294 -24.75 2.20 18.22
C ASP A 294 -23.28 2.67 18.07
N GLY A 295 -23.03 3.73 17.29
CA GLY A 295 -21.72 4.38 17.13
C GLY A 295 -20.78 3.70 16.13
N PHE A 296 -21.30 2.92 15.19
CA PHE A 296 -20.50 2.31 14.14
C PHE A 296 -20.22 3.30 13.00
N ILE A 297 -18.98 3.30 12.52
CA ILE A 297 -18.50 4.09 11.40
C ILE A 297 -18.15 3.14 10.25
N ARG A 298 -18.42 3.57 9.01
CA ARG A 298 -18.11 2.77 7.81
C ARG A 298 -16.59 2.73 7.60
N ALA A 299 -16.03 1.53 7.59
CA ALA A 299 -14.62 1.27 7.34
C ALA A 299 -14.30 1.00 5.87
N LEU A 300 -15.19 0.30 5.16
CA LEU A 300 -14.99 -0.14 3.78
C LEU A 300 -16.33 -0.32 3.07
N GLU A 301 -16.35 -0.12 1.75
CA GLU A 301 -17.47 -0.44 0.86
C GLU A 301 -16.92 -1.08 -0.42
N LEU A 302 -17.51 -2.20 -0.85
CA LEU A 302 -17.11 -2.90 -2.06
C LEU A 302 -18.35 -3.35 -2.86
N PRO A 303 -18.38 -3.08 -4.18
CA PRO A 303 -19.40 -3.62 -5.07
C PRO A 303 -19.05 -5.03 -5.53
N PHE A 304 -20.09 -5.83 -5.75
CA PHE A 304 -20.10 -7.17 -6.33
C PHE A 304 -21.15 -7.25 -7.45
N ASP A 305 -20.97 -8.22 -8.36
CA ASP A 305 -21.94 -8.57 -9.41
C ASP A 305 -22.49 -7.38 -10.22
N ARG A 306 -21.58 -6.52 -10.74
CA ARG A 306 -21.95 -5.30 -11.47
C ARG A 306 -22.90 -4.40 -10.67
N GLU A 307 -22.58 -4.21 -9.39
CA GLU A 307 -23.29 -3.33 -8.45
C GLU A 307 -24.71 -3.79 -8.06
N GLN A 308 -25.04 -5.06 -8.33
CA GLN A 308 -26.29 -5.67 -7.83
C GLN A 308 -26.22 -6.01 -6.34
N LEU A 309 -25.00 -6.21 -5.82
CA LEU A 309 -24.74 -6.45 -4.42
C LEU A 309 -23.66 -5.48 -3.93
N TRP A 310 -23.91 -4.86 -2.79
CA TRP A 310 -22.96 -4.00 -2.10
C TRP A 310 -22.66 -4.56 -0.73
N MET A 311 -21.37 -4.65 -0.41
CA MET A 311 -20.88 -5.06 0.89
C MET A 311 -20.26 -3.85 1.59
N ARG A 312 -20.58 -3.65 2.86
CA ARG A 312 -19.99 -2.62 3.72
C ARG A 312 -19.46 -3.24 5.00
N LEU A 313 -18.27 -2.82 5.41
CA LEU A 313 -17.74 -3.09 6.74
C LEU A 313 -17.91 -1.85 7.60
N TYR A 314 -18.37 -2.09 8.82
CA TYR A 314 -18.55 -1.09 9.86
C TYR A 314 -17.71 -1.47 11.07
N TRP A 315 -17.11 -0.47 11.69
CA TRP A 315 -16.29 -0.62 12.88
C TRP A 315 -16.70 0.41 13.93
N ARG A 316 -16.60 0.03 15.20
CA ARG A 316 -16.89 0.91 16.32
C ARG A 316 -15.60 1.27 17.07
N PRO A 317 -15.19 2.56 17.12
CA PRO A 317 -13.92 2.95 17.74
C PRO A 317 -13.78 2.63 19.22
N SER A 318 -14.88 2.68 19.97
CA SER A 318 -14.85 2.50 21.42
C SER A 318 -14.42 1.11 21.88
N ASP A 319 -14.67 0.08 21.06
CA ASP A 319 -14.40 -1.31 21.44
C ASP A 319 -14.03 -2.22 20.26
N PHE A 320 -13.62 -1.61 19.14
CA PHE A 320 -13.15 -2.26 17.93
C PHE A 320 -14.13 -3.27 17.29
N ARG A 321 -15.39 -3.28 17.72
CA ARG A 321 -16.40 -4.21 17.18
C ARG A 321 -16.59 -3.98 15.69
N ALA A 322 -16.63 -5.08 14.94
CA ALA A 322 -16.81 -5.06 13.50
C ALA A 322 -18.11 -5.75 13.07
N ARG A 323 -18.82 -5.13 12.13
CA ARG A 323 -20.03 -5.66 11.51
C ARG A 323 -19.92 -5.62 10.00
N ILE A 324 -20.49 -6.62 9.36
CA ILE A 324 -20.70 -6.64 7.91
C ILE A 324 -22.17 -6.33 7.62
N LEU A 325 -22.38 -5.49 6.60
CA LEU A 325 -23.68 -5.19 6.02
C LEU A 325 -23.63 -5.57 4.54
N ILE A 326 -24.55 -6.43 4.10
CA ILE A 326 -24.79 -6.70 2.68
C ILE A 326 -26.10 -6.03 2.29
N MET A 327 -26.09 -5.34 1.16
CA MET A 327 -27.24 -4.68 0.57
C MET A 327 -27.46 -5.25 -0.82
N THR A 328 -28.68 -5.68 -1.09
CA THR A 328 -29.10 -6.21 -2.39
C THR A 328 -30.43 -5.60 -2.80
N LYS A 329 -30.83 -5.78 -4.05
CA LYS A 329 -32.18 -5.46 -4.51
C LYS A 329 -33.00 -6.73 -4.61
N ASP A 330 -34.21 -6.70 -4.05
CA ASP A 330 -35.15 -7.80 -4.23
C ASP A 330 -35.78 -7.81 -5.64
N SER A 331 -36.66 -8.79 -5.91
CA SER A 331 -37.41 -8.88 -7.17
C SER A 331 -38.28 -7.66 -7.48
N HIS A 332 -38.62 -6.86 -6.46
CA HIS A 332 -39.38 -5.63 -6.56
C HIS A 332 -38.50 -4.36 -6.59
N ARG A 333 -37.17 -4.53 -6.71
CA ARG A 333 -36.15 -3.47 -6.67
C ARG A 333 -36.11 -2.67 -5.36
N GLN A 334 -36.63 -3.23 -4.28
CA GLN A 334 -36.47 -2.66 -2.95
C GLN A 334 -35.12 -3.05 -2.36
N ASP A 335 -34.50 -2.11 -1.65
CA ASP A 335 -33.22 -2.36 -0.99
C ASP A 335 -33.45 -3.27 0.23
N THR A 336 -32.82 -4.44 0.21
CA THR A 336 -32.80 -5.38 1.33
C THR A 336 -31.45 -5.34 2.02
N HIS A 337 -31.49 -5.29 3.35
CA HIS A 337 -30.30 -5.16 4.18
C HIS A 337 -30.10 -6.41 5.04
N TYR A 338 -28.86 -6.87 5.14
CA TYR A 338 -28.46 -8.01 5.95
C TYR A 338 -27.26 -7.62 6.81
N CYS A 339 -27.41 -7.60 8.13
CA CYS A 339 -26.34 -7.20 9.03
C CYS A 339 -26.03 -8.27 10.07
N THR A 340 -24.73 -8.48 10.35
CA THR A 340 -24.27 -9.35 11.43
C THR A 340 -22.90 -8.92 11.92
N ALA A 341 -22.54 -9.30 13.15
CA ALA A 341 -21.17 -9.15 13.66
C ALA A 341 -20.22 -10.10 12.93
N LEU A 342 -18.99 -9.66 12.67
CA LEU A 342 -17.95 -10.51 12.06
C LEU A 342 -17.59 -11.69 12.95
N THR A 343 -17.59 -11.49 14.28
CA THR A 343 -17.34 -12.53 15.27
C THR A 343 -18.35 -13.69 15.25
N ASN A 344 -19.51 -13.51 14.59
CA ASN A 344 -20.52 -14.56 14.41
C ASN A 344 -20.37 -15.36 13.11
N LEU A 345 -19.34 -15.07 12.30
CA LEU A 345 -19.15 -15.66 10.98
C LEU A 345 -17.82 -16.41 10.90
N LYS A 346 -17.85 -17.66 10.46
CA LYS A 346 -16.73 -18.42 9.92
C LYS A 346 -16.53 -18.03 8.46
N ILE A 347 -15.29 -17.83 8.02
CA ILE A 347 -14.97 -17.53 6.63
C ILE A 347 -14.29 -18.76 6.04
N ILE A 348 -14.80 -19.27 4.92
CA ILE A 348 -14.30 -20.49 4.28
C ILE A 348 -14.12 -20.21 2.80
N ARG A 349 -12.95 -20.54 2.25
CA ARG A 349 -12.72 -20.49 0.81
C ARG A 349 -13.35 -21.70 0.13
N ASN A 350 -13.99 -21.46 -1.01
CA ASN A 350 -14.39 -22.51 -1.93
C ASN A 350 -14.15 -22.04 -3.37
N GLY A 351 -13.06 -22.49 -3.98
CA GLY A 351 -12.65 -22.05 -5.31
C GLY A 351 -12.42 -20.55 -5.38
N SER A 352 -13.18 -19.86 -6.24
CA SER A 352 -13.16 -18.40 -6.44
C SER A 352 -14.09 -17.62 -5.51
N CYS A 353 -14.67 -18.26 -4.49
CA CYS A 353 -15.61 -17.60 -3.58
C CYS A 353 -15.21 -17.73 -2.12
N LEU A 354 -15.64 -16.74 -1.32
CA LEU A 354 -15.64 -16.83 0.12
C LEU A 354 -17.05 -17.05 0.63
N GLN A 355 -17.22 -18.13 1.39
CA GLN A 355 -18.44 -18.48 2.08
C GLN A 355 -18.36 -17.94 3.51
N LEU A 356 -19.30 -17.07 3.86
CA LEU A 356 -19.48 -16.56 5.20
C LEU A 356 -20.54 -17.40 5.89
N CYS A 357 -20.19 -18.13 6.93
CA CYS A 357 -21.04 -19.13 7.56
C CYS A 357 -21.29 -18.82 9.03
N ARG A 358 -22.51 -19.00 9.52
CA ARG A 358 -22.78 -19.02 10.96
C ARG A 358 -22.56 -20.43 11.49
N ALA A 359 -21.86 -20.54 12.63
CA ALA A 359 -21.75 -21.80 13.34
C ALA A 359 -22.98 -22.02 14.23
N ARG A 360 -23.54 -23.23 14.19
CA ARG A 360 -24.50 -23.71 15.20
C ARG A 360 -23.77 -24.31 16.40
N ARG A 361 -24.50 -24.57 17.48
CA ARG A 361 -23.94 -25.19 18.71
C ARG A 361 -23.39 -26.61 18.48
N ASP A 362 -23.86 -27.28 17.45
CA ASP A 362 -23.45 -28.61 17.01
C ASP A 362 -22.24 -28.60 16.06
N GLY A 363 -21.64 -27.43 15.79
CA GLY A 363 -20.52 -27.28 14.85
C GLY A 363 -20.94 -27.25 13.37
N ILE A 364 -22.24 -27.38 13.06
CA ILE A 364 -22.72 -27.32 11.68
C ILE A 364 -22.74 -25.87 11.18
N TYR A 365 -22.13 -25.65 10.03
CA TYR A 365 -22.12 -24.36 9.36
C TYR A 365 -23.37 -24.14 8.52
N ARG A 366 -24.00 -22.98 8.69
CA ARG A 366 -25.06 -22.48 7.80
C ARG A 366 -24.54 -21.26 7.05
N MET A 367 -24.55 -21.32 5.73
CA MET A 367 -24.14 -20.19 4.89
C MET A 367 -25.03 -18.97 5.15
N TRP A 368 -24.37 -17.84 5.41
CA TRP A 368 -24.96 -16.51 5.58
C TRP A 368 -24.76 -15.66 4.33
N ALA A 369 -23.61 -15.78 3.67
CA ALA A 369 -23.37 -15.18 2.37
C ALA A 369 -22.34 -15.96 1.55
N LYS A 370 -22.41 -15.83 0.23
CA LYS A 370 -21.41 -16.28 -0.74
C LYS A 370 -20.96 -15.06 -1.52
N LEU A 371 -19.67 -14.75 -1.51
CA LEU A 371 -19.08 -13.63 -2.23
C LEU A 371 -18.11 -14.17 -3.28
N ASN A 372 -18.39 -13.91 -4.56
CA ASN A 372 -17.54 -14.35 -5.65
C ASN A 372 -16.50 -13.30 -6.01
N PHE A 373 -15.28 -13.77 -6.26
CA PHE A 373 -14.16 -12.92 -6.62
C PHE A 373 -13.65 -13.30 -8.00
N VAL A 374 -13.46 -12.28 -8.83
CA VAL A 374 -12.83 -12.43 -10.16
C VAL A 374 -11.31 -12.44 -10.04
N PHE A 375 -10.78 -11.70 -9.06
CA PHE A 375 -9.35 -11.55 -8.81
C PHE A 375 -8.97 -12.22 -7.51
N TYR A 376 -7.92 -13.03 -7.58
CA TYR A 376 -7.41 -13.78 -6.43
C TYR A 376 -6.95 -12.84 -5.31
N ASP A 377 -6.16 -11.82 -5.66
CA ASP A 377 -5.58 -10.90 -4.67
C ASP A 377 -6.68 -10.19 -3.88
N ARG A 378 -7.78 -9.81 -4.56
CA ARG A 378 -8.93 -9.17 -3.91
C ARG A 378 -9.64 -10.11 -2.94
N MET A 379 -9.71 -11.40 -3.24
CA MET A 379 -10.27 -12.41 -2.33
C MET A 379 -9.41 -12.56 -1.08
N VAL A 380 -8.09 -12.69 -1.23
CA VAL A 380 -7.15 -12.80 -0.10
C VAL A 380 -7.21 -11.55 0.77
N LEU A 381 -7.12 -10.36 0.17
CA LEU A 381 -7.17 -9.10 0.92
C LEU A 381 -8.50 -8.93 1.66
N PHE A 382 -9.61 -9.36 1.05
CA PHE A 382 -10.90 -9.36 1.71
C PHE A 382 -10.92 -10.31 2.90
N TYR A 383 -10.45 -11.54 2.71
CA TYR A 383 -10.31 -12.53 3.78
C TYR A 383 -9.47 -11.99 4.94
N SER A 384 -8.24 -11.55 4.67
CA SER A 384 -7.31 -11.06 5.70
C SER A 384 -7.85 -9.84 6.43
N THR A 385 -8.54 -8.93 5.72
CA THR A 385 -9.20 -7.77 6.34
C THR A 385 -10.28 -8.19 7.33
N LEU A 386 -11.14 -9.15 6.94
CA LEU A 386 -12.20 -9.65 7.82
C LEU A 386 -11.63 -10.35 9.04
N VAL A 387 -10.63 -11.22 8.86
CA VAL A 387 -9.98 -11.95 9.96
C VAL A 387 -9.34 -10.97 10.94
N ALA A 388 -8.58 -9.98 10.45
CA ALA A 388 -7.96 -8.97 11.30
C ALA A 388 -8.99 -8.16 12.09
N MET A 389 -10.02 -7.61 11.44
CA MET A 389 -11.08 -6.84 12.12
C MET A 389 -11.85 -7.69 13.15
N LYS A 390 -12.05 -8.98 12.85
CA LYS A 390 -12.75 -9.91 13.73
C LYS A 390 -11.97 -10.22 15.00
N HIS A 391 -10.66 -10.42 14.90
CA HIS A 391 -9.79 -10.67 16.07
C HIS A 391 -9.47 -9.40 16.88
N GLN A 392 -9.64 -8.21 16.28
CA GLN A 392 -9.50 -6.93 16.98
C GLN A 392 -10.73 -6.59 17.85
N ASP A 393 -11.86 -7.28 17.68
CA ASP A 393 -13.07 -7.07 18.49
C ASP A 393 -12.80 -7.40 19.98
N LEU A 394 -12.98 -6.41 20.87
CA LEU A 394 -12.69 -6.58 22.30
C LEU A 394 -13.57 -7.61 23.01
N ARG A 395 -14.70 -8.02 22.42
CA ARG A 395 -15.53 -9.11 22.97
C ARG A 395 -14.94 -10.48 22.72
N GLY A 396 -13.97 -10.58 21.81
CA GLY A 396 -13.40 -11.83 21.35
C GLY A 396 -14.39 -12.67 20.53
N ILE A 397 -13.93 -13.85 20.15
CA ILE A 397 -14.70 -14.83 19.37
C ILE A 397 -15.28 -15.85 20.36
N SER A 398 -16.61 -16.01 20.35
CA SER A 398 -17.32 -16.77 21.39
C SER A 398 -17.22 -18.29 21.26
N SER A 399 -16.70 -18.81 20.15
CA SER A 399 -16.62 -20.25 19.87
C SER A 399 -15.42 -20.57 18.99
N HIS A 400 -14.71 -21.66 19.28
CA HIS A 400 -13.60 -22.14 18.45
C HIS A 400 -14.04 -22.49 17.02
N PHE A 401 -15.30 -22.93 16.82
CA PHE A 401 -15.88 -23.14 15.47
C PHE A 401 -16.02 -21.85 14.66
N LEU A 402 -15.71 -20.68 15.23
CA LEU A 402 -15.72 -19.42 14.53
C LEU A 402 -14.30 -18.87 14.36
N ILE A 403 -13.23 -19.62 14.66
CA ILE A 403 -11.85 -19.19 14.41
C ILE A 403 -11.48 -19.52 12.95
N ASP A 404 -10.75 -18.63 12.28
CA ASP A 404 -10.36 -18.79 10.87
C ASP A 404 -8.93 -19.30 10.72
N GLU A 405 -8.75 -20.62 10.85
CA GLU A 405 -7.45 -21.28 10.78
C GLU A 405 -7.14 -21.76 9.34
N PHE A 406 -6.24 -21.06 8.66
CA PHE A 406 -5.72 -21.43 7.32
C PHE A 406 -6.81 -21.74 6.29
N GLU A 407 -7.90 -20.97 6.30
CA GLU A 407 -9.08 -21.26 5.47
C GLU A 407 -8.88 -20.99 3.98
N LEU A 408 -7.77 -20.36 3.61
CA LEU A 408 -7.33 -20.20 2.23
C LEU A 408 -6.47 -21.36 1.74
N ALA A 409 -5.91 -22.17 2.66
CA ALA A 409 -4.98 -23.23 2.35
C ALA A 409 -5.66 -24.44 1.68
N SER A 410 -4.90 -25.15 0.86
CA SER A 410 -5.31 -26.41 0.27
C SER A 410 -5.64 -27.43 1.36
N ARG A 411 -6.83 -28.00 1.30
CA ARG A 411 -7.29 -29.00 2.27
C ARG A 411 -7.50 -30.36 1.61
N PRO A 412 -7.24 -31.48 2.31
CA PRO A 412 -7.55 -32.79 1.77
C PRO A 412 -9.05 -32.93 1.49
N SER A 413 -9.40 -33.56 0.38
CA SER A 413 -10.79 -33.83 0.04
C SER A 413 -11.39 -34.83 1.02
N ALA A 414 -12.60 -34.54 1.51
CA ALA A 414 -13.34 -35.44 2.39
C ALA A 414 -13.65 -36.80 1.74
N THR A 415 -13.75 -36.86 0.40
CA THR A 415 -14.03 -38.08 -0.34
C THR A 415 -12.77 -38.85 -0.76
N SER A 416 -11.61 -38.17 -0.78
CA SER A 416 -10.33 -38.78 -1.12
C SER A 416 -9.21 -37.99 -0.44
N PRO A 417 -8.72 -38.45 0.72
CA PRO A 417 -7.68 -37.76 1.48
C PRO A 417 -6.36 -37.56 0.71
N GLN A 418 -6.15 -38.30 -0.37
CA GLN A 418 -4.98 -38.20 -1.25
C GLN A 418 -5.09 -37.06 -2.27
N THR A 419 -6.31 -36.57 -2.53
CA THR A 419 -6.56 -35.45 -3.44
C THR A 419 -6.82 -34.19 -2.63
N HIS A 420 -6.01 -33.15 -2.82
CA HIS A 420 -6.22 -31.86 -2.20
C HIS A 420 -7.22 -31.02 -3.00
N LEU A 421 -8.14 -30.37 -2.29
CA LEU A 421 -8.98 -29.32 -2.85
C LEU A 421 -8.10 -28.12 -3.20
N PRO A 422 -8.42 -27.40 -4.29
CA PRO A 422 -7.67 -26.20 -4.68
C PRO A 422 -7.63 -25.16 -3.56
N GLY A 423 -6.46 -24.58 -3.33
CA GLY A 423 -6.20 -23.61 -2.28
C GLY A 423 -4.76 -23.09 -2.31
N GLU A 424 -4.31 -22.51 -1.21
CA GLU A 424 -2.91 -22.11 -1.03
C GLU A 424 -2.07 -23.26 -0.49
N ASP A 425 -0.95 -23.52 -1.15
CA ASP A 425 0.08 -24.42 -0.68
C ASP A 425 1.18 -23.61 0.00
N GLU A 426 1.57 -24.01 1.22
CA GLU A 426 2.70 -23.43 1.93
C GLU A 426 3.99 -23.94 1.28
N ILE A 427 4.76 -23.04 0.68
CA ILE A 427 6.08 -23.35 0.12
C ILE A 427 7.15 -23.28 1.21
N PHE A 428 7.00 -22.32 2.13
CA PHE A 428 7.94 -22.06 3.20
C PHE A 428 7.22 -21.45 4.40
N GLY A 429 7.66 -21.81 5.59
CA GLY A 429 7.29 -21.19 6.86
C GLY A 429 8.52 -21.03 7.74
N GLY A 430 8.69 -19.87 8.37
CA GLY A 430 9.83 -19.57 9.25
C GLY A 430 9.56 -18.38 10.16
N GLU A 431 10.46 -18.16 11.11
CA GLU A 431 10.30 -17.09 12.11
C GLU A 431 11.11 -15.84 11.72
N ILE A 432 10.44 -14.67 11.70
CA ILE A 432 11.09 -13.37 11.55
C ILE A 432 10.92 -12.50 12.80
N ILE A 433 11.87 -11.61 13.02
CA ILE A 433 11.97 -10.72 14.18
C ILE A 433 11.81 -9.28 13.72
N ASP A 434 11.00 -8.51 14.46
CA ASP A 434 10.83 -7.07 14.33
C ASP A 434 10.96 -6.42 15.71
N GLY A 435 12.17 -5.99 16.05
CA GLY A 435 12.50 -5.51 17.39
C GLY A 435 12.33 -6.62 18.45
N SER A 436 11.33 -6.48 19.31
CA SER A 436 10.96 -7.51 20.30
C SER A 436 9.79 -8.40 19.85
N LEU A 437 9.23 -8.15 18.67
CA LEU A 437 8.10 -8.88 18.14
C LEU A 437 8.62 -10.04 17.29
N HIS A 438 8.00 -11.21 17.47
CA HIS A 438 8.27 -12.39 16.68
C HIS A 438 7.05 -12.69 15.81
N HIS A 439 7.29 -12.95 14.53
CA HIS A 439 6.27 -13.19 13.53
C HIS A 439 6.53 -14.51 12.82
N ALA A 440 5.46 -15.25 12.52
CA ALA A 440 5.54 -16.35 11.58
C ALA A 440 5.40 -15.79 10.17
N LEU A 441 6.42 -15.96 9.34
CA LEU A 441 6.42 -15.61 7.93
C LEU A 441 6.13 -16.86 7.10
N ARG A 442 5.21 -16.76 6.15
CA ARG A 442 4.87 -17.83 5.21
C ARG A 442 4.95 -17.36 3.77
N LEU A 443 5.44 -18.23 2.90
CA LEU A 443 5.38 -18.08 1.45
C LEU A 443 4.31 -19.03 0.91
N TRP A 444 3.23 -18.45 0.42
CA TRP A 444 2.08 -19.17 -0.13
C TRP A 444 2.10 -19.15 -1.65
N ARG A 445 1.65 -20.25 -2.26
CA ARG A 445 1.30 -20.31 -3.68
C ARG A 445 -0.08 -20.87 -3.87
N ASP A 446 -0.91 -20.12 -4.58
CA ASP A 446 -2.25 -20.55 -4.93
C ASP A 446 -2.22 -21.57 -6.07
N SER A 447 -2.81 -22.75 -5.85
CA SER A 447 -2.84 -23.83 -6.83
C SER A 447 -3.68 -23.47 -8.07
N THR A 448 -4.66 -22.58 -7.90
CA THR A 448 -5.63 -22.19 -8.93
C THR A 448 -5.09 -21.10 -9.85
N SER A 449 -4.63 -19.99 -9.28
CA SER A 449 -4.20 -18.80 -10.00
C SER A 449 -2.68 -18.77 -10.22
N GLY A 450 -1.92 -19.60 -9.51
CA GLY A 450 -0.46 -19.57 -9.52
C GLY A 450 0.14 -18.35 -8.82
N VAL A 451 -0.70 -17.52 -8.18
CA VAL A 451 -0.27 -16.33 -7.43
C VAL A 451 0.58 -16.76 -6.25
N VAL A 452 1.66 -16.02 -6.03
CA VAL A 452 2.59 -16.22 -4.91
C VAL A 452 2.54 -15.00 -4.00
N ARG A 453 2.42 -15.22 -2.70
CA ARG A 453 2.39 -14.15 -1.71
C ARG A 453 3.18 -14.50 -0.45
N LEU A 454 3.72 -13.47 0.18
CA LEU A 454 4.19 -13.53 1.56
C LEU A 454 3.09 -13.11 2.51
N GLU A 455 3.03 -13.77 3.66
CA GLU A 455 2.17 -13.41 4.78
C GLU A 455 2.97 -13.44 6.07
N ALA A 456 2.81 -12.41 6.89
CA ALA A 456 3.29 -12.43 8.26
C ALA A 456 2.11 -12.35 9.24
N CYS A 457 2.13 -13.20 10.26
CA CYS A 457 1.22 -13.15 11.39
C CYS A 457 2.01 -13.11 12.70
N ALA A 458 1.36 -12.79 13.82
CA ALA A 458 2.03 -12.91 15.11
C ALA A 458 2.49 -14.35 15.34
N LEU A 459 3.67 -14.59 15.91
CA LEU A 459 4.14 -15.96 16.12
C LEU A 459 3.36 -16.67 17.24
N ARG A 460 2.97 -15.91 18.28
CA ARG A 460 2.40 -16.45 19.52
C ARG A 460 1.29 -15.56 20.04
N GLY A 461 0.48 -16.13 20.93
CA GLY A 461 -0.57 -15.43 21.66
C GLY A 461 -1.92 -15.42 20.94
N PRO A 462 -2.90 -14.64 21.42
CA PRO A 462 -4.28 -14.68 20.92
C PRO A 462 -4.46 -14.28 19.45
N MET A 463 -3.42 -13.73 18.83
CA MET A 463 -3.42 -13.26 17.43
C MET A 463 -2.49 -14.07 16.52
N GLN A 464 -2.05 -15.26 16.94
CA GLN A 464 -1.01 -16.02 16.22
C GLN A 464 -1.39 -16.43 14.78
N ASP A 465 -2.68 -16.49 14.46
CA ASP A 465 -3.19 -16.84 13.12
C ASP A 465 -3.82 -15.63 12.40
N VAL A 466 -3.61 -14.42 12.94
CA VAL A 466 -4.15 -13.18 12.40
C VAL A 466 -3.11 -12.53 11.50
N PRO A 467 -3.43 -12.26 10.23
CA PRO A 467 -2.48 -11.63 9.32
C PRO A 467 -2.17 -10.20 9.78
N LEU A 468 -0.88 -9.90 9.94
CA LEU A 468 -0.37 -8.55 10.20
C LEU A 468 -0.19 -7.80 8.89
N TRP A 469 0.42 -8.48 7.91
CA TRP A 469 0.53 -7.98 6.55
C TRP A 469 0.65 -9.11 5.53
N THR A 470 0.30 -8.79 4.28
CA THR A 470 0.49 -9.68 3.12
C THR A 470 1.09 -8.90 1.96
N ALA A 471 1.93 -9.54 1.16
CA ALA A 471 2.53 -8.94 -0.03
C ALA A 471 2.49 -9.92 -1.19
N PHE A 472 1.91 -9.51 -2.32
CA PHE A 472 1.89 -10.33 -3.53
C PHE A 472 3.21 -10.19 -4.27
N VAL A 473 3.89 -11.32 -4.45
CA VAL A 473 5.25 -11.38 -5.01
C VAL A 473 5.31 -12.14 -6.33
N THR A 474 4.15 -12.55 -6.87
CA THR A 474 4.03 -13.27 -8.16
C THR A 474 4.85 -12.65 -9.27
N ARG A 475 4.89 -11.31 -9.35
CA ARG A 475 5.61 -10.59 -10.42
C ARG A 475 7.13 -10.74 -10.38
N TYR A 476 7.66 -11.18 -9.24
CA TYR A 476 9.09 -11.41 -9.03
C TYR A 476 9.46 -12.87 -9.21
N VAL A 477 8.47 -13.76 -9.35
CA VAL A 477 8.69 -15.17 -9.63
C VAL A 477 9.37 -15.28 -11.00
N GLY A 478 10.57 -15.87 -11.02
CA GLY A 478 11.48 -15.87 -12.17
C GLY A 478 12.71 -14.99 -11.97
N ASP A 479 12.76 -14.21 -10.89
CA ASP A 479 13.91 -13.39 -10.51
C ASP A 479 14.57 -13.92 -9.22
N PRO A 480 15.65 -14.72 -9.33
CA PRO A 480 16.33 -15.26 -8.15
C PRO A 480 17.02 -14.17 -7.33
N ASP A 481 17.35 -13.02 -7.92
CA ASP A 481 18.02 -11.92 -7.22
C ASP A 481 17.04 -11.01 -6.47
N TRP A 482 15.72 -11.26 -6.55
CA TRP A 482 14.71 -10.50 -5.81
C TRP A 482 14.89 -10.60 -4.29
N ALA A 483 15.35 -11.76 -3.81
CA ALA A 483 15.70 -11.98 -2.41
C ALA A 483 17.17 -12.34 -2.30
N HIS A 484 17.90 -11.64 -1.42
CA HIS A 484 19.33 -11.85 -1.22
C HIS A 484 19.67 -12.01 0.26
N LEU A 485 20.34 -13.10 0.61
CA LEU A 485 20.82 -13.36 1.96
C LEU A 485 22.10 -12.57 2.24
N GLU A 486 22.09 -11.80 3.33
CA GLU A 486 23.29 -11.10 3.81
C GLU A 486 24.39 -12.11 4.22
N PRO A 487 25.68 -11.81 4.02
CA PRO A 487 26.77 -12.68 4.46
C PRO A 487 26.71 -13.01 5.95
N ILE A 488 26.49 -14.30 6.26
CA ILE A 488 26.42 -14.82 7.62
C ILE A 488 27.84 -14.92 8.20
N ARG A 489 28.06 -14.34 9.38
CA ARG A 489 29.34 -14.43 10.09
C ARG A 489 29.36 -15.67 10.99
N ARG A 490 30.57 -16.13 11.31
CA ARG A 490 30.76 -17.29 12.18
C ARG A 490 30.27 -16.96 13.60
N GLY A 491 29.25 -17.69 14.05
CA GLY A 491 28.63 -17.50 15.36
C GLY A 491 27.27 -16.80 15.34
N ASP A 492 26.83 -16.31 14.17
CA ASP A 492 25.50 -15.72 14.02
C ASP A 492 24.41 -16.79 14.18
N THR A 493 23.38 -16.47 14.96
CA THR A 493 22.21 -17.33 15.16
C THR A 493 21.01 -16.88 14.32
N SER A 494 20.98 -15.61 13.92
CA SER A 494 19.97 -14.99 13.06
C SER A 494 20.59 -14.54 11.73
N ALA A 495 19.77 -14.34 10.70
CA ALA A 495 20.24 -13.80 9.41
C ALA A 495 19.23 -12.83 8.80
N VAL A 496 19.72 -11.94 7.94
CA VAL A 496 18.89 -10.96 7.24
C VAL A 496 18.81 -11.30 5.76
N VAL A 497 17.60 -11.29 5.22
CA VAL A 497 17.33 -11.37 3.79
C VAL A 497 16.85 -10.01 3.31
N HIS A 498 17.56 -9.44 2.34
CA HIS A 498 17.14 -8.24 1.65
C HIS A 498 16.13 -8.57 0.56
N ILE A 499 15.07 -7.77 0.47
CA ILE A 499 14.02 -7.89 -0.53
C ILE A 499 14.11 -6.68 -1.45
N ALA A 500 14.35 -6.93 -2.74
CA ALA A 500 14.61 -5.87 -3.71
C ALA A 500 13.41 -4.92 -3.86
N ALA A 501 12.18 -5.43 -3.80
CA ALA A 501 10.97 -4.61 -3.85
C ALA A 501 9.71 -5.35 -3.40
N PHE A 502 8.78 -4.59 -2.80
CA PHE A 502 7.35 -4.92 -2.77
C PHE A 502 6.58 -3.90 -3.59
N LYS A 503 6.03 -4.32 -4.75
CA LYS A 503 5.17 -3.49 -5.60
C LYS A 503 3.91 -4.23 -6.03
N PRO A 504 2.74 -3.86 -5.49
CA PRO A 504 2.51 -2.77 -4.50
C PRO A 504 3.16 -3.07 -3.13
N PRO A 505 3.32 -2.06 -2.26
CA PRO A 505 3.78 -2.27 -0.88
C PRO A 505 2.93 -3.32 -0.15
N PRO A 506 3.44 -3.94 0.93
CA PRO A 506 2.66 -4.89 1.71
C PRO A 506 1.38 -4.25 2.25
N TYR A 507 0.28 -4.99 2.17
CA TYR A 507 -1.01 -4.61 2.74
C TYR A 507 -0.98 -4.90 4.23
N VAL A 508 -1.10 -3.86 5.05
CA VAL A 508 -1.01 -3.95 6.51
C VAL A 508 -2.42 -3.92 7.12
N PHE A 509 -2.71 -4.86 8.01
CA PHE A 509 -4.01 -5.05 8.66
C PHE A 509 -4.06 -4.58 10.12
N LEU A 510 -3.05 -3.82 10.55
CA LEU A 510 -2.90 -3.28 11.89
C LEU A 510 -2.51 -1.81 11.82
N SER A 511 -3.24 -0.95 12.52
CA SER A 511 -2.93 0.48 12.56
C SER A 511 -1.57 0.74 13.21
N GLY A 512 -0.75 1.59 12.59
CA GLY A 512 0.56 1.98 13.10
C GLY A 512 1.68 0.96 12.90
N TYR A 513 1.38 -0.25 12.43
CA TYR A 513 2.40 -1.23 12.07
C TYR A 513 2.99 -0.91 10.69
N GLN A 514 4.29 -1.12 10.53
CA GLN A 514 4.98 -1.05 9.24
C GLN A 514 5.93 -2.25 9.12
N PRO A 515 5.93 -3.00 8.01
CA PRO A 515 6.88 -4.07 7.81
C PRO A 515 8.32 -3.53 7.82
N LEU A 516 9.24 -4.36 8.30
CA LEU A 516 10.60 -3.96 8.60
C LEU A 516 11.34 -3.43 7.36
N ARG A 517 12.02 -2.30 7.56
CA ARG A 517 12.93 -1.68 6.60
C ARG A 517 14.26 -1.37 7.27
N ASN A 518 15.34 -1.42 6.52
CA ASN A 518 16.66 -1.00 7.00
C ASN A 518 16.77 0.55 7.03
N ASP A 519 17.91 1.07 7.50
CA ASP A 519 18.18 2.51 7.52
C ASP A 519 18.14 3.16 6.13
N ALA A 520 18.47 2.40 5.09
CA ALA A 520 18.40 2.82 3.68
C ALA A 520 16.96 2.75 3.12
N HIS A 521 15.97 2.37 3.93
CA HIS A 521 14.57 2.15 3.57
C HIS A 521 14.31 0.98 2.61
N ASP A 522 15.28 0.08 2.43
CA ASP A 522 15.09 -1.18 1.73
C ASP A 522 14.28 -2.15 2.59
N TRP A 523 13.52 -3.01 1.93
CA TRP A 523 12.75 -4.06 2.60
C TRP A 523 13.68 -5.18 3.07
N ILE A 524 13.51 -5.60 4.32
CA ILE A 524 14.29 -6.70 4.89
C ILE A 524 13.39 -7.68 5.63
N LEU A 525 13.82 -8.93 5.66
CA LEU A 525 13.27 -9.99 6.49
C LEU A 525 14.39 -10.44 7.44
N HIS A 526 14.27 -10.12 8.72
CA HIS A 526 15.23 -10.54 9.73
C HIS A 526 14.76 -11.87 10.32
N PHE A 527 15.37 -12.98 9.90
CA PHE A 527 15.04 -14.31 10.38
C PHE A 527 15.66 -14.59 11.74
N ALA A 528 14.89 -15.20 12.63
CA ALA A 528 15.36 -15.62 13.96
C ALA A 528 16.45 -16.69 13.88
N LEU A 529 16.35 -17.56 12.87
CA LEU A 529 17.29 -18.65 12.61
C LEU A 529 17.96 -18.47 11.25
N VAL A 530 19.28 -18.65 11.23
CA VAL A 530 20.07 -18.70 9.99
C VAL A 530 19.53 -19.74 9.00
N ASP A 531 19.12 -20.90 9.51
CA ASP A 531 18.65 -21.99 8.65
C ASP A 531 17.30 -21.68 7.99
N ASP A 532 16.40 -20.94 8.65
CA ASP A 532 15.16 -20.46 8.05
C ASP A 532 15.45 -19.48 6.90
N ALA A 533 16.42 -18.58 7.07
CA ALA A 533 16.81 -17.64 6.02
C ALA A 533 17.38 -18.35 4.79
N LYS A 534 18.21 -19.38 5.00
CA LYS A 534 18.76 -20.20 3.91
C LYS A 534 17.64 -20.97 3.20
N GLN A 535 16.78 -21.64 3.96
CA GLN A 535 15.64 -22.36 3.41
C GLN A 535 14.71 -21.43 2.62
N PHE A 536 14.48 -20.21 3.09
CA PHE A 536 13.70 -19.22 2.35
C PHE A 536 14.30 -18.93 0.97
N ILE A 537 15.61 -18.67 0.89
CA ILE A 537 16.30 -18.42 -0.39
C ILE A 537 16.30 -19.66 -1.29
N GLU A 538 16.53 -20.84 -0.72
CA GLU A 538 16.49 -22.10 -1.47
C GLU A 538 15.11 -22.34 -2.08
N GLN A 539 14.04 -22.15 -1.30
CA GLN A 539 12.66 -22.30 -1.77
C GLN A 539 12.28 -21.22 -2.79
N TRP A 540 12.73 -19.97 -2.60
CA TRP A 540 12.53 -18.90 -3.60
C TRP A 540 13.22 -19.22 -4.92
N THR A 541 14.46 -19.70 -4.86
CA THR A 541 15.23 -20.09 -6.05
C THR A 541 14.60 -21.28 -6.76
N ALA A 542 14.17 -22.30 -6.00
CA ALA A 542 13.46 -23.45 -6.52
C ALA A 542 12.13 -23.05 -7.17
N LEU A 543 11.42 -22.08 -6.58
CA LEU A 543 10.20 -21.52 -7.16
C LEU A 543 10.51 -20.79 -8.47
N CYS A 544 11.54 -19.95 -8.54
CA CYS A 544 11.94 -19.26 -9.78
C CYS A 544 12.26 -20.26 -10.90
N ASN A 545 12.98 -21.34 -10.59
CA ASN A 545 13.32 -22.39 -11.56
C ASN A 545 12.11 -23.13 -12.14
N ARG A 546 10.93 -23.08 -11.50
CA ARG A 546 9.69 -23.65 -12.05
C ARG A 546 8.99 -22.75 -13.07
N TYR A 547 9.42 -21.49 -13.18
CA TYR A 547 8.81 -20.47 -14.03
C TYR A 547 9.76 -19.96 -15.14
N SER A 548 11.03 -20.35 -15.10
CA SER A 548 12.01 -20.25 -16.20
C SER A 548 11.78 -21.35 -17.22
#